data_AF-A0A7V5Z0H5-F1
#
_entry.id   AF-A0A7V5Z0H5-F1
#
_cell.length_a   1.000
_cell.length_b   1.000
_cell.length_c   1.000
_cell.angle_alpha   90.00
_cell.angle_beta   90.00
_cell.angle_gamma   90.00
#
_symmetry.space_group_name_H-M   'P 1'
#
loop_
_entity.id
_entity.type
_entity.pdbx_description
1 polymer ?
#
loop_
_entity_poly.entity_id
_entity_poly.type
_entity_poly.pdbx_seq_one_letter_code
_entity_poly.pdbx_strand_id
1 'polypeptide(L)'
;MIQDHASPARAVVHLDLGAEVRAADGRPVGFLSAVVVDPRGWIVTHVLVRHGAIVTVDRVVARADLHRVRDHRIELALTAEQLEEMPELQERAYVPLTGVDVGSEEHPALSAPGLWTRTPAIALQPLVSDHTTDEANVVEAWRNVPEGSLVLRDGLAVRVRSGRAVARLSEVAMDPASGAVAAILVSRAGHLKAVPAGWIERADEETGIVLAVDRRAVDELPSDHAQPNDAPAQ
;
A
#
# COMPACT_ATOMS: atom_id res chain seq x y z
N MET A 1 -34.71 -25.63 -24.18
CA MET A 1 -33.24 -25.77 -24.13
C MET A 1 -32.68 -24.46 -23.59
N ILE A 2 -32.61 -24.34 -22.27
CA ILE A 2 -31.98 -23.21 -21.60
C ILE A 2 -30.80 -23.86 -20.90
N GLN A 3 -29.61 -23.70 -21.45
CA GLN A 3 -28.41 -24.13 -20.76
C GLN A 3 -28.25 -23.21 -19.56
N ASP A 4 -28.49 -23.80 -18.39
CA ASP A 4 -28.04 -23.30 -17.12
C ASP A 4 -26.50 -23.17 -17.21
N HIS A 5 -26.03 -21.98 -17.55
CA HIS A 5 -24.64 -21.62 -17.34
C HIS A 5 -24.48 -21.41 -15.84
N ALA A 6 -24.41 -22.51 -15.10
CA ALA A 6 -23.67 -22.56 -13.86
C ALA A 6 -22.26 -22.08 -14.20
N SER A 7 -22.00 -20.78 -14.05
CA SER A 7 -20.65 -20.24 -14.01
C SER A 7 -19.86 -21.16 -13.08
N PRO A 8 -18.73 -21.74 -13.52
CA PRO A 8 -17.92 -22.53 -12.62
C PRO A 8 -17.65 -21.64 -11.41
N ALA A 9 -18.00 -22.13 -10.21
CA ALA A 9 -17.73 -21.42 -8.97
C ALA A 9 -16.27 -20.98 -9.04
N ARG A 10 -16.05 -19.68 -9.24
CA ARG A 10 -14.74 -19.14 -9.52
C ARG A 10 -13.92 -19.42 -8.27
N ALA A 11 -12.93 -20.31 -8.35
CA ALA A 11 -12.15 -20.69 -7.18
C ALA A 11 -11.50 -19.41 -6.63
N VAL A 12 -11.85 -19.02 -5.41
CA VAL A 12 -11.29 -17.84 -4.75
C VAL A 12 -10.24 -18.31 -3.75
N VAL A 13 -9.14 -17.59 -3.66
CA VAL A 13 -8.10 -17.78 -2.62
C VAL A 13 -8.07 -16.57 -1.71
N HIS A 14 -7.84 -16.80 -0.42
CA HIS A 14 -7.82 -15.77 0.61
C HIS A 14 -6.37 -15.46 0.99
N LEU A 15 -5.98 -14.21 0.83
CA LEU A 15 -4.68 -13.68 1.24
C LEU A 15 -4.83 -13.02 2.61
N ASP A 16 -4.49 -13.76 3.66
CA ASP A 16 -4.68 -13.27 5.03
C ASP A 16 -3.52 -12.37 5.41
N LEU A 17 -3.82 -11.15 5.79
CA LEU A 17 -2.81 -10.19 6.19
C LEU A 17 -2.27 -10.61 7.56
N GLY A 18 -1.00 -10.98 7.61
CA GLY A 18 -0.37 -11.67 8.74
C GLY A 18 -0.16 -13.17 8.54
N ALA A 19 -0.59 -13.76 7.43
CA ALA A 19 -0.33 -15.16 7.09
C ALA A 19 1.16 -15.48 7.09
N GLU A 20 1.51 -16.69 7.54
CA GLU A 20 2.88 -17.18 7.45
C GLU A 20 3.26 -17.43 5.98
N VAL A 21 4.41 -16.91 5.58
CA VAL A 21 4.96 -17.09 4.24
C VAL A 21 6.12 -18.08 4.31
N ARG A 22 6.11 -19.05 3.40
CA ARG A 22 7.12 -20.10 3.26
C ARG A 22 7.81 -20.03 1.91
N ALA A 23 9.10 -20.32 1.89
CA ALA A 23 9.86 -20.51 0.66
C ALA A 23 9.45 -21.81 -0.06
N ALA A 24 9.98 -22.00 -1.27
CA ALA A 24 9.74 -23.17 -2.11
C ALA A 24 10.16 -24.51 -1.46
N ASP A 25 11.11 -24.48 -0.53
CA ASP A 25 11.53 -25.64 0.26
C ASP A 25 10.70 -25.87 1.52
N GLY A 26 9.67 -25.04 1.74
CA GLY A 26 8.77 -25.10 2.89
C GLY A 26 9.30 -24.42 4.15
N ARG A 27 10.50 -23.82 4.16
CA ARG A 27 11.00 -23.07 5.32
C ARG A 27 10.17 -21.80 5.54
N PRO A 28 9.79 -21.46 6.79
CA PRO A 28 9.15 -20.19 7.09
C PRO A 28 10.13 -19.05 6.84
N VAL A 29 9.71 -18.07 6.06
CA VAL A 29 10.54 -16.91 5.68
C VAL A 29 9.97 -15.58 6.16
N GLY A 30 8.73 -15.53 6.63
CA GLY A 30 8.17 -14.30 7.14
C GLY A 30 6.65 -14.31 7.20
N PHE A 31 6.07 -13.11 7.10
CA PHE A 31 4.62 -12.92 7.14
C PHE A 31 4.15 -11.99 6.03
N LEU A 32 2.94 -12.21 5.51
CA LEU A 32 2.31 -11.32 4.54
C LEU A 32 1.94 -10.01 5.24
N SER A 33 2.64 -8.90 4.97
CA SER A 33 2.37 -7.61 5.61
C SER A 33 1.38 -6.74 4.84
N ALA A 34 1.30 -6.90 3.52
CA ALA A 34 0.36 -6.17 2.69
C ALA A 34 0.12 -6.85 1.33
N VAL A 35 -0.97 -6.46 0.68
CA VAL A 35 -1.28 -6.80 -0.71
C VAL A 35 -1.28 -5.53 -1.55
N VAL A 36 -0.59 -5.55 -2.69
CA VAL A 36 -0.51 -4.42 -3.62
C VAL A 36 -1.51 -4.62 -4.74
N VAL A 37 -2.45 -3.70 -4.88
CA VAL A 37 -3.58 -3.79 -5.82
C VAL A 37 -3.50 -2.66 -6.83
N ASP A 38 -3.76 -2.95 -8.10
CA ASP A 38 -4.12 -1.93 -9.09
C ASP A 38 -5.58 -1.50 -8.83
N PRO A 39 -5.83 -0.27 -8.36
CA PRO A 39 -7.18 0.17 -8.01
C PRO A 39 -8.10 0.39 -9.22
N ARG A 40 -7.56 0.45 -10.46
CA ARG A 40 -8.39 0.59 -11.68
C ARG A 40 -9.10 -0.71 -12.02
N GLY A 41 -8.37 -1.82 -11.94
CA GLY A 41 -8.87 -3.16 -12.24
C GLY A 41 -9.25 -3.99 -11.03
N TRP A 42 -8.92 -3.52 -9.82
CA TRP A 42 -8.93 -4.32 -8.59
C TRP A 42 -8.17 -5.63 -8.78
N ILE A 43 -6.92 -5.54 -9.26
CA ILE A 43 -6.07 -6.69 -9.54
C ILE A 43 -4.89 -6.69 -8.58
N VAL A 44 -4.67 -7.80 -7.89
CA VAL A 44 -3.45 -8.03 -7.10
C VAL A 44 -2.26 -8.15 -8.04
N THR A 45 -1.29 -7.26 -7.86
CA THR A 45 -0.06 -7.23 -8.68
C THR A 45 1.12 -7.81 -7.91
N HIS A 46 1.25 -7.44 -6.65
CA HIS A 46 2.34 -7.83 -5.77
C HIS A 46 1.81 -8.09 -4.37
N VAL A 47 2.63 -8.75 -3.56
CA VAL A 47 2.45 -8.83 -2.11
C VAL A 47 3.71 -8.33 -1.42
N LEU A 48 3.56 -7.85 -0.20
CA LEU A 48 4.67 -7.46 0.64
C LEU A 48 4.91 -8.54 1.69
N VAL A 49 6.11 -9.11 1.69
CA VAL A 49 6.51 -10.13 2.65
C VAL A 49 7.43 -9.49 3.67
N ARG A 50 6.97 -9.39 4.91
CA ARG A 50 7.81 -8.96 6.03
C ARG A 50 8.76 -10.08 6.40
N HIS A 51 10.04 -9.83 6.18
CA HIS A 51 11.12 -10.79 6.37
C HIS A 51 12.20 -10.22 7.30
N GLY A 52 12.93 -11.09 8.00
CA GLY A 52 14.08 -10.76 8.83
C GLY A 52 13.83 -10.91 10.34
N ALA A 53 14.82 -11.45 11.06
CA ALA A 53 14.72 -11.74 12.50
C ALA A 53 15.23 -10.59 13.40
N ILE A 54 16.12 -9.74 12.89
CA ILE A 54 16.76 -8.64 13.65
C ILE A 54 16.30 -7.28 13.12
N VAL A 55 16.35 -7.10 11.80
CA VAL A 55 15.76 -5.96 11.09
C VAL A 55 14.67 -6.51 10.19
N THR A 56 13.42 -6.09 10.42
CA THR A 56 12.30 -6.50 9.58
C THR A 56 12.16 -5.54 8.41
N VAL A 57 12.15 -6.07 7.20
CA VAL A 57 11.95 -5.32 5.96
C VAL A 57 10.81 -5.93 5.18
N ASP A 58 9.98 -5.10 4.55
CA ASP A 58 8.93 -5.55 3.64
C ASP A 58 9.56 -5.77 2.25
N ARG A 59 9.60 -7.01 1.76
CA ARG A 59 10.08 -7.38 0.43
C ARG A 59 8.93 -7.37 -0.58
N VAL A 60 9.12 -6.76 -1.74
CA VAL A 60 8.13 -6.73 -2.82
C VAL A 60 8.21 -8.01 -3.64
N VAL A 61 7.17 -8.83 -3.62
CA VAL A 61 7.10 -10.11 -4.33
C VAL A 61 5.97 -10.06 -5.36
N ALA A 62 6.25 -10.45 -6.60
CA ALA A 62 5.22 -10.47 -7.64
C ALA A 62 4.17 -11.55 -7.36
N ARG A 63 2.91 -11.31 -7.74
CA ARG A 63 1.84 -12.32 -7.60
C ARG A 63 2.20 -13.64 -8.30
N ALA A 64 2.93 -13.57 -9.41
CA ALA A 64 3.34 -14.75 -10.17
C ALA A 64 4.27 -15.69 -9.39
N ASP A 65 4.96 -15.18 -8.37
CA ASP A 65 5.84 -15.96 -7.51
C ASP A 65 5.09 -16.61 -6.33
N LEU A 66 3.78 -16.37 -6.20
CA LEU A 66 2.92 -17.09 -5.27
C LEU A 66 2.59 -18.47 -5.85
N HIS A 67 3.13 -19.52 -5.24
CA HIS A 67 2.91 -20.89 -5.70
C HIS A 67 1.57 -21.44 -5.20
N ARG A 68 1.27 -21.25 -3.92
CA ARG A 68 0.07 -21.80 -3.29
C ARG A 68 -0.37 -20.96 -2.10
N VAL A 69 -1.68 -20.87 -1.90
CA VAL A 69 -2.30 -20.23 -0.73
C VAL A 69 -3.30 -21.21 -0.12
N ARG A 70 -3.05 -21.67 1.11
CA ARG A 70 -3.90 -22.63 1.85
C ARG A 70 -3.75 -22.44 3.35
N ASP A 71 -4.83 -22.67 4.09
CA ASP A 71 -4.83 -22.77 5.56
C ASP A 71 -4.09 -21.62 6.29
N HIS A 72 -4.36 -20.37 5.90
CA HIS A 72 -3.70 -19.18 6.43
C HIS A 72 -2.17 -19.15 6.21
N ARG A 73 -1.71 -19.80 5.14
CA ARG A 73 -0.29 -19.85 4.73
C ARG A 73 -0.13 -19.61 3.24
N ILE A 74 1.01 -19.01 2.92
CA ILE A 74 1.42 -18.70 1.55
C ILE A 74 2.73 -19.41 1.27
N GLU A 75 2.77 -20.23 0.23
CA GLU A 75 3.97 -20.86 -0.29
C GLU A 75 4.44 -20.08 -1.52
N LEU A 76 5.69 -19.63 -1.50
CA LEU A 76 6.34 -18.96 -2.62
C LEU A 76 7.01 -19.99 -3.53
N ALA A 77 7.15 -19.64 -4.80
CA ALA A 77 8.02 -20.35 -5.75
C ALA A 77 9.51 -20.00 -5.56
N LEU A 78 9.82 -19.04 -4.69
CA LEU A 78 11.16 -18.53 -4.39
C LEU A 78 11.78 -19.26 -3.21
N THR A 79 13.11 -19.44 -3.25
CA THR A 79 13.91 -19.83 -2.08
C THR A 79 14.02 -18.67 -1.07
N ALA A 80 14.45 -18.96 0.15
CA ALA A 80 14.67 -17.92 1.16
C ALA A 80 15.73 -16.91 0.71
N GLU A 81 16.78 -17.41 0.05
CA GLU A 81 17.89 -16.62 -0.46
C GLU A 81 17.44 -15.70 -1.60
N GLN A 82 16.60 -16.20 -2.52
CA GLN A 82 16.00 -15.36 -3.57
C GLN A 82 15.05 -14.28 -3.00
N LEU A 83 14.33 -14.59 -1.91
CA LEU A 83 13.47 -13.61 -1.24
C LEU A 83 14.29 -12.46 -0.62
N GLU A 84 15.48 -12.74 -0.07
CA GLU A 84 16.38 -11.72 0.47
C GLU A 84 16.89 -10.76 -0.61
N GLU A 85 17.03 -11.25 -1.85
CA GLU A 85 17.41 -10.43 -3.00
C GLU A 85 16.24 -9.60 -3.58
N MET A 86 14.99 -9.87 -3.16
CA MET A 86 13.85 -9.10 -3.63
C MET A 86 13.94 -7.63 -3.18
N PRO A 87 13.46 -6.68 -4.00
CA PRO A 87 13.49 -5.27 -3.64
C PRO A 87 12.79 -5.00 -2.30
N GLU A 88 13.45 -4.28 -1.40
CA GLU A 88 12.82 -3.74 -0.18
C GLU A 88 11.83 -2.66 -0.57
N LEU A 89 10.65 -2.64 0.06
CA LEU A 89 9.67 -1.59 -0.12
C LEU A 89 10.27 -0.25 0.33
N GLN A 90 10.35 0.70 -0.61
CA GLN A 90 10.76 2.06 -0.30
C GLN A 90 9.53 2.97 -0.19
N GLU A 91 9.13 3.29 1.04
CA GLU A 91 8.09 4.27 1.37
C GLU A 91 8.76 5.54 1.90
N ARG A 92 9.23 6.44 1.02
CA ARG A 92 9.66 7.77 1.45
C ARG A 92 8.48 8.74 1.36
N ALA A 93 7.96 9.15 2.52
CA ALA A 93 6.95 10.20 2.62
C ALA A 93 7.61 11.59 2.53
N TYR A 94 7.03 12.45 1.69
CA TYR A 94 7.40 13.86 1.53
C TYR A 94 6.72 14.70 2.63
N VAL A 95 7.49 15.46 3.41
CA VAL A 95 6.96 16.54 4.27
C VAL A 95 7.35 17.87 3.61
N PRO A 96 6.42 18.62 3.01
CA PRO A 96 6.72 20.00 2.63
C PRO A 96 6.98 20.79 3.91
N LEU A 97 8.08 21.52 3.98
CA LEU A 97 8.22 22.62 4.94
C LEU A 97 7.26 23.73 4.52
N THR A 98 5.99 23.62 4.89
CA THR A 98 5.05 24.73 4.81
C THR A 98 5.44 25.73 5.90
N GLY A 99 6.13 26.81 5.52
CA GLY A 99 6.46 27.88 6.46
C GLY A 99 7.75 28.65 6.23
N VAL A 100 8.49 28.44 5.14
CA VAL A 100 9.46 29.46 4.73
C VAL A 100 8.70 30.51 3.92
N ASP A 101 8.18 31.50 4.63
CA ASP A 101 7.76 32.77 4.06
C ASP A 101 9.04 33.41 3.49
N VAL A 102 9.41 33.05 2.27
CA VAL A 102 10.41 33.80 1.49
C VAL A 102 9.74 35.12 1.17
N GLY A 103 9.85 36.08 2.10
CA GLY A 103 9.21 37.39 2.05
C GLY A 103 9.27 37.96 0.64
N SER A 104 8.19 37.77 -0.09
CA SER A 104 7.93 38.49 -1.32
C SER A 104 7.40 39.83 -0.88
N GLU A 105 8.27 40.83 -0.86
CA GLU A 105 8.05 42.12 -1.51
C GLU A 105 9.15 43.13 -1.11
N GLU A 106 9.67 43.80 -2.14
CA GLU A 106 10.31 45.12 -2.07
C GLU A 106 11.71 45.25 -1.44
N HIS A 107 12.73 44.80 -2.19
CA HIS A 107 13.97 45.59 -2.25
C HIS A 107 14.30 45.90 -3.71
N PRO A 108 14.13 47.15 -4.17
CA PRO A 108 14.50 47.54 -5.52
C PRO A 108 16.02 47.38 -5.67
N ALA A 109 16.42 46.52 -6.60
CA ALA A 109 17.79 46.50 -7.08
C ALA A 109 18.13 47.92 -7.56
N LEU A 110 19.08 48.56 -6.88
CA LEU A 110 19.69 49.82 -7.24
C LEU A 110 20.39 49.67 -8.61
N SER A 111 19.64 49.81 -9.69
CA SER A 111 20.17 50.36 -10.93
C SER A 111 20.35 51.86 -10.71
N ALA A 112 21.56 52.22 -10.27
CA ALA A 112 21.94 53.61 -10.13
C ALA A 112 22.06 54.27 -11.52
N PRO A 113 21.53 55.49 -11.67
CA PRO A 113 22.30 56.54 -12.30
C PRO A 113 22.57 57.67 -11.29
N GLY A 114 23.86 57.92 -11.08
CA GLY A 114 24.38 59.27 -10.84
C GLY A 114 24.12 59.91 -9.48
N LEU A 115 24.95 59.56 -8.49
CA LEU A 115 25.49 60.55 -7.55
C LEU A 115 26.95 60.21 -7.26
N TRP A 116 27.81 61.08 -7.76
CA TRP A 116 29.25 61.10 -7.50
C TRP A 116 29.49 61.45 -6.04
N THR A 117 30.10 60.56 -5.27
CA THR A 117 30.88 60.94 -4.09
C THR A 117 32.26 60.30 -4.15
N ARG A 118 33.28 61.17 -4.18
CA ARG A 118 34.70 60.83 -4.01
C ARG A 118 34.92 60.39 -2.57
N THR A 119 35.07 59.11 -2.30
CA THR A 119 35.68 58.64 -1.05
C THR A 119 36.50 57.38 -1.36
N PRO A 120 37.79 57.34 -1.00
CA PRO A 120 38.70 56.30 -1.45
C PRO A 120 38.34 54.93 -0.85
N ALA A 121 38.56 53.89 -1.65
CA ALA A 121 38.39 52.50 -1.29
C ALA A 121 39.12 52.15 0.02
N ILE A 122 38.35 51.96 1.09
CA ILE A 122 38.79 51.18 2.24
C ILE A 122 38.05 49.86 2.15
N ALA A 123 38.85 48.82 1.95
CA ALA A 123 38.45 47.43 1.85
C ALA A 123 37.65 46.98 3.07
N LEU A 124 36.38 46.68 2.86
CA LEU A 124 35.68 45.68 3.66
C LEU A 124 35.21 44.63 2.67
N GLN A 125 35.98 43.55 2.57
CA GLN A 125 35.48 42.33 1.96
C GLN A 125 34.28 41.89 2.81
N PRO A 126 33.11 41.62 2.21
CA PRO A 126 32.07 40.91 2.94
C PRO A 126 32.61 39.50 3.24
N LEU A 127 33.05 39.31 4.49
CA LEU A 127 33.09 38.01 5.14
C LEU A 127 31.63 37.56 5.30
N VAL A 128 31.01 37.14 4.21
CA VAL A 128 29.80 36.33 4.25
C VAL A 128 30.24 34.97 3.76
N SER A 129 30.45 34.09 4.73
CA SER A 129 30.70 32.68 4.49
C SER A 129 29.58 32.13 3.62
N ASP A 130 29.94 31.52 2.49
CA ASP A 130 29.07 30.65 1.71
C ASP A 130 28.69 29.45 2.58
N HIS A 131 27.69 29.63 3.43
CA HIS A 131 27.07 28.56 4.19
C HIS A 131 25.65 28.43 3.70
N THR A 132 25.52 27.46 2.78
CA THR A 132 24.33 26.65 2.53
C THR A 132 23.10 27.46 2.17
N THR A 133 22.90 27.65 0.87
CA THR A 133 21.55 27.48 0.30
C THR A 133 21.05 26.15 0.85
N ASP A 134 20.11 26.21 1.79
CA ASP A 134 19.28 25.09 2.17
C ASP A 134 18.46 24.79 0.91
N GLU A 135 19.07 24.03 -0.01
CA GLU A 135 18.38 23.45 -1.14
C GLU A 135 17.21 22.69 -0.51
N ALA A 136 16.01 23.20 -0.75
CA ALA A 136 14.78 22.47 -0.45
C ALA A 136 14.95 21.10 -1.11
N ASN A 137 15.33 20.10 -0.30
CA ASN A 137 15.61 18.77 -0.77
C ASN A 137 14.29 18.17 -1.26
N VAL A 138 13.99 18.37 -2.53
CA VAL A 138 12.95 17.60 -3.22
C VAL A 138 13.57 16.23 -3.45
N VAL A 139 13.42 15.35 -2.46
CA VAL A 139 13.69 13.93 -2.66
C VAL A 139 12.57 13.40 -3.53
N GLU A 140 12.88 13.06 -4.78
CA GLU A 140 11.97 12.30 -5.65
C GLU A 140 11.55 11.02 -4.92
N ALA A 141 10.24 10.85 -4.71
CA ALA A 141 9.69 9.68 -4.04
C ALA A 141 9.80 8.46 -4.96
N TRP A 142 10.87 7.67 -4.81
CA TRP A 142 10.97 6.39 -5.50
C TRP A 142 10.17 5.33 -4.74
N ARG A 143 9.03 4.93 -5.30
CA ARG A 143 8.29 3.74 -4.85
C ARG A 143 8.57 2.61 -5.83
N ASN A 144 9.03 1.47 -5.32
CA ASN A 144 9.32 0.29 -6.13
C ASN A 144 8.12 -0.68 -6.27
N VAL A 145 6.91 -0.20 -6.01
CA VAL A 145 5.67 -0.83 -6.48
C VAL A 145 5.08 -0.01 -7.63
N PRO A 146 4.27 -0.62 -8.53
CA PRO A 146 3.73 0.10 -9.68
C PRO A 146 3.07 1.43 -9.31
N GLU A 147 3.31 2.47 -10.10
CA GLU A 147 2.76 3.80 -9.85
C GLU A 147 1.22 3.76 -9.82
N GLY A 148 0.62 4.44 -8.85
CA GLY A 148 -0.84 4.43 -8.66
C GLY A 148 -1.41 3.13 -8.09
N SER A 149 -0.55 2.20 -7.65
CA SER A 149 -1.00 1.03 -6.88
C SER A 149 -1.36 1.38 -5.44
N LEU A 150 -2.25 0.58 -4.88
CA LEU A 150 -2.76 0.68 -3.52
C LEU A 150 -2.19 -0.43 -2.66
N VAL A 151 -1.55 -0.08 -1.54
CA VAL A 151 -1.07 -1.06 -0.56
C VAL A 151 -2.12 -1.27 0.53
N LEU A 152 -2.71 -2.45 0.53
CA LEU A 152 -3.72 -2.89 1.49
C LEU A 152 -3.03 -3.62 2.65
N ARG A 153 -3.05 -3.02 3.85
CA ARG A 153 -2.42 -3.55 5.07
C ARG A 153 -3.46 -4.08 6.05
N ASP A 154 -3.02 -4.99 6.93
CA ASP A 154 -3.86 -5.45 8.04
C ASP A 154 -4.37 -4.26 8.87
N GLY A 155 -5.62 -4.35 9.32
CA GLY A 155 -6.20 -3.35 10.20
C GLY A 155 -6.65 -2.06 9.50
N LEU A 156 -6.45 -1.92 8.18
CA LEU A 156 -6.84 -0.74 7.40
C LEU A 156 -8.33 -0.43 7.61
N ALA A 157 -8.64 0.84 7.85
CA ALA A 157 -9.98 1.25 8.20
C ALA A 157 -10.93 1.06 7.01
N VAL A 158 -12.05 0.38 7.24
CA VAL A 158 -13.15 0.27 6.29
C VAL A 158 -14.28 1.17 6.77
N ARG A 159 -14.67 2.12 5.92
CA ARG A 159 -15.61 3.19 6.19
C ARG A 159 -16.78 3.10 5.23
N VAL A 160 -17.92 3.61 5.66
CA VAL A 160 -19.07 3.85 4.77
C VAL A 160 -19.02 5.28 4.23
N ARG A 161 -19.85 5.60 3.23
CA ARG A 161 -19.89 6.95 2.61
C ARG A 161 -19.99 8.12 3.59
N SER A 162 -20.60 7.93 4.76
CA SER A 162 -20.66 8.97 5.81
C SER A 162 -19.31 9.27 6.49
N GLY A 163 -18.24 8.57 6.12
CA GLY A 163 -16.89 8.73 6.68
C GLY A 163 -16.65 7.94 7.98
N ARG A 164 -17.69 7.35 8.57
CA ARG A 164 -17.57 6.55 9.80
C ARG A 164 -16.90 5.21 9.52
N ALA A 165 -15.85 4.88 10.26
CA ALA A 165 -15.25 3.54 10.26
C ALA A 165 -16.22 2.52 10.85
N VAL A 166 -16.38 1.39 10.16
CA VAL A 166 -17.33 0.33 10.48
C VAL A 166 -16.67 -1.04 10.69
N ALA A 167 -15.50 -1.27 10.10
CA ALA A 167 -14.74 -2.52 10.22
C ALA A 167 -13.25 -2.27 9.94
N ARG A 168 -12.43 -3.32 10.04
CA ARG A 168 -11.02 -3.31 9.66
C ARG A 168 -10.73 -4.39 8.62
N LEU A 169 -9.90 -4.09 7.64
CA LEU A 169 -9.44 -5.09 6.68
C LEU A 169 -8.64 -6.18 7.40
N SER A 170 -8.85 -7.43 6.99
CA SER A 170 -8.13 -8.61 7.52
C SER A 170 -7.58 -9.48 6.40
N GLU A 171 -8.35 -9.69 5.33
CA GLU A 171 -7.93 -10.56 4.21
C GLU A 171 -8.37 -9.97 2.87
N VAL A 172 -7.71 -10.41 1.80
CA VAL A 172 -8.09 -10.09 0.42
C VAL A 172 -8.40 -11.38 -0.32
N ALA A 173 -9.64 -11.51 -0.78
CA ALA A 173 -10.09 -12.67 -1.53
C ALA A 173 -9.92 -12.39 -3.04
N MET A 174 -9.12 -13.19 -3.73
CA MET A 174 -8.83 -13.00 -5.15
C MET A 174 -9.05 -14.26 -5.98
N ASP A 175 -9.37 -14.07 -7.25
CA ASP A 175 -9.26 -15.11 -8.26
C ASP A 175 -7.77 -15.43 -8.51
N PRO A 176 -7.30 -16.67 -8.30
CA PRO A 176 -5.89 -17.02 -8.42
C PRO A 176 -5.39 -16.94 -9.87
N ALA A 177 -6.27 -17.15 -10.85
CA ALA A 177 -5.90 -17.12 -12.26
C ALA A 177 -5.61 -15.68 -12.73
N SER A 178 -6.54 -14.76 -12.52
CA SER A 178 -6.43 -13.37 -12.99
C SER A 178 -5.84 -12.41 -11.95
N GLY A 179 -5.81 -12.78 -10.68
CA GLY A 179 -5.49 -11.89 -9.57
C GLY A 179 -6.60 -10.87 -9.25
N ALA A 180 -7.80 -11.02 -9.84
CA ALA A 180 -8.88 -10.07 -9.61
C ALA A 180 -9.41 -10.23 -8.18
N VAL A 181 -9.49 -9.13 -7.44
CA VAL A 181 -10.08 -9.09 -6.10
C VAL A 181 -11.58 -9.32 -6.24
N ALA A 182 -12.06 -10.41 -5.68
CA ALA A 182 -13.48 -10.74 -5.62
C ALA A 182 -14.15 -10.07 -4.42
N ALA A 183 -13.47 -10.07 -3.27
CA ALA A 183 -13.95 -9.49 -2.03
C ALA A 183 -12.78 -9.10 -1.12
N ILE A 184 -13.06 -8.27 -0.13
CA ILE A 184 -12.19 -8.06 1.03
C ILE A 184 -12.89 -8.66 2.26
N LEU A 185 -12.16 -9.34 3.12
CA LEU A 185 -12.71 -9.77 4.40
C LEU A 185 -12.37 -8.74 5.46
N VAL A 186 -13.40 -8.36 6.20
CA VAL A 186 -13.30 -7.33 7.22
C VAL A 186 -13.65 -7.90 8.59
N SER A 187 -12.81 -7.62 9.57
CA SER A 187 -13.05 -7.95 10.96
C SER A 187 -13.96 -6.91 11.60
N ARG A 188 -15.06 -7.38 12.19
CA ARG A 188 -16.03 -6.56 12.91
C ARG A 188 -16.63 -7.34 14.07
N ALA A 189 -16.51 -6.78 15.28
CA ALA A 189 -16.99 -7.41 16.51
C ALA A 189 -16.51 -8.86 16.71
N GLY A 190 -15.28 -9.17 16.26
CA GLY A 190 -14.70 -10.51 16.35
C GLY A 190 -15.12 -11.49 15.25
N HIS A 191 -15.93 -11.06 14.29
CA HIS A 191 -16.33 -11.88 13.15
C HIS A 191 -15.76 -11.34 11.84
N LEU A 192 -15.38 -12.26 10.94
CA LEU A 192 -15.05 -11.93 9.56
C LEU A 192 -16.33 -11.81 8.73
N LYS A 193 -16.34 -10.82 7.84
CA LYS A 193 -17.42 -10.57 6.88
C LYS A 193 -16.83 -10.32 5.51
N ALA A 194 -17.31 -11.01 4.49
CA ALA A 194 -16.88 -10.81 3.12
C ALA A 194 -17.62 -9.62 2.47
N VAL A 195 -16.89 -8.56 2.16
CA VAL A 195 -17.38 -7.37 1.46
C VAL A 195 -17.01 -7.50 -0.02
N PRO A 196 -17.98 -7.59 -0.95
CA PRO A 196 -17.69 -7.67 -2.38
C PRO A 196 -16.88 -6.46 -2.86
N ALA A 197 -15.92 -6.69 -3.77
CA ALA A 197 -15.10 -5.61 -4.33
C ALA A 197 -15.95 -4.51 -4.99
N GLY A 198 -17.09 -4.87 -5.60
CA GLY A 198 -18.03 -3.92 -6.22
C GLY A 198 -18.74 -2.98 -5.24
N TRP A 199 -18.62 -3.18 -3.92
CA TRP A 199 -19.12 -2.25 -2.92
C TRP A 199 -18.11 -1.15 -2.58
N ILE A 200 -16.86 -1.30 -3.01
CA ILE A 200 -15.79 -0.34 -2.74
C ILE A 200 -15.96 0.84 -3.69
N GLU A 201 -16.25 2.02 -3.14
CA GLU A 201 -16.38 3.27 -3.89
C GLU A 201 -15.00 3.88 -4.16
N ARG A 202 -14.10 3.79 -3.18
CA ARG A 202 -12.73 4.29 -3.26
C ARG A 202 -11.87 3.59 -2.22
N ALA A 203 -10.58 3.50 -2.47
CA ALA A 203 -9.62 3.12 -1.45
C ALA A 203 -8.30 3.87 -1.66
N ASP A 204 -7.71 4.31 -0.56
CA ASP A 204 -6.39 4.94 -0.50
C ASP A 204 -5.69 4.58 0.82
N GLU A 205 -4.38 4.77 0.88
CA GLU A 205 -3.56 4.34 2.02
C GLU A 205 -3.75 5.23 3.26
N GLU A 206 -4.22 6.46 3.07
CA GLU A 206 -4.37 7.47 4.14
C GLU A 206 -5.72 7.36 4.85
N THR A 207 -6.81 7.34 4.09
CA THR A 207 -8.18 7.35 4.61
C THR A 207 -8.76 5.94 4.76
N GLY A 208 -8.18 4.97 4.05
CA GLY A 208 -8.58 3.57 4.02
C GLY A 208 -9.55 3.24 2.90
N ILE A 209 -10.44 2.28 3.15
CA ILE A 209 -11.42 1.78 2.17
C ILE A 209 -12.77 2.45 2.44
N VAL A 210 -13.38 3.06 1.44
CA VAL A 210 -14.71 3.67 1.50
C VAL A 210 -15.69 2.82 0.71
N LEU A 211 -16.77 2.39 1.37
CA LEU A 211 -17.84 1.61 0.77
C LEU A 211 -18.99 2.51 0.31
N ALA A 212 -19.57 2.17 -0.83
CA ALA A 212 -20.75 2.83 -1.40
C ALA A 212 -22.05 2.52 -0.63
N VAL A 213 -22.01 1.52 0.26
CA VAL A 213 -23.15 1.08 1.08
C VAL A 213 -23.14 1.72 2.47
N ASP A 214 -24.26 1.59 3.18
CA ASP A 214 -24.36 2.02 4.57
C ASP A 214 -23.86 0.95 5.56
N ARG A 215 -23.85 1.33 6.85
CA ARG A 215 -23.39 0.45 7.92
C ARG A 215 -24.26 -0.79 8.09
N ARG A 216 -25.56 -0.67 7.83
CA ARG A 216 -26.54 -1.74 8.03
C ARG A 216 -26.32 -2.84 7.00
N ALA A 217 -26.06 -2.50 5.74
CA ALA A 217 -25.70 -3.46 4.71
C ALA A 217 -24.47 -4.30 5.10
N VAL A 218 -23.45 -3.66 5.69
CA VAL A 218 -22.26 -4.37 6.21
C VAL A 218 -22.60 -5.27 7.40
N ASP A 219 -23.49 -4.82 8.30
CA ASP A 219 -23.94 -5.62 9.45
C ASP A 219 -24.74 -6.86 9.05
N GLU A 220 -25.48 -6.79 7.95
CA GLU A 220 -26.30 -7.89 7.43
C GLU A 220 -25.51 -8.91 6.60
N LEU A 221 -24.24 -8.62 6.25
CA LEU A 221 -23.38 -9.60 5.58
C LEU A 221 -23.25 -10.89 6.41
N PRO A 222 -23.32 -12.07 5.77
CA PRO A 222 -23.09 -13.33 6.46
C PRO A 222 -21.70 -13.32 7.11
N SER A 223 -21.61 -13.89 8.30
CA SER A 223 -20.31 -14.19 8.89
C SER A 223 -19.63 -15.23 8.02
N ASP A 224 -18.43 -14.91 7.55
CA ASP A 224 -17.61 -15.87 6.85
C ASP A 224 -16.99 -16.79 7.91
N HIS A 225 -17.55 -17.99 8.03
CA HIS A 225 -16.87 -19.07 8.73
C HIS A 225 -15.96 -19.68 7.68
N ALA A 226 -14.66 -19.43 7.75
CA ALA A 226 -13.66 -20.10 6.92
C ALA A 226 -14.04 -21.58 6.80
N GLN A 227 -14.64 -21.98 5.66
CA GLN A 227 -14.95 -23.37 5.42
C GLN A 227 -13.60 -24.01 5.08
N PRO A 228 -13.08 -24.93 5.91
CA PRO A 228 -12.01 -25.78 5.44
C PRO A 228 -12.54 -26.49 4.20
N ASN A 229 -11.75 -26.47 3.13
CA ASN A 229 -12.02 -27.19 1.91
C ASN A 229 -11.90 -28.70 2.18
N ASP A 230 -12.84 -29.25 2.95
CA ASP A 230 -13.07 -30.68 3.11
C ASP A 230 -14.06 -31.12 2.04
N ALA A 231 -13.57 -31.27 0.82
CA ALA A 231 -14.14 -32.25 -0.09
C ALA A 231 -13.45 -33.60 0.22
N PRO A 232 -14.18 -34.63 0.71
CA PRO A 232 -13.61 -35.96 0.80
C PRO A 232 -13.31 -36.46 -0.61
N ALA A 233 -12.10 -36.97 -0.82
CA ALA A 233 -11.78 -37.80 -1.97
C ALA A 233 -12.76 -38.99 -1.96
N GLN A 234 -13.58 -39.09 -3.01
CA GLN A 234 -14.28 -40.33 -3.36
C GLN A 234 -13.45 -41.09 -4.38
#